data_AF-A0AAW8V919-F1
#
_entry.id   AF-A0AAW8V919-F1
#
_cell.length_a   1.000
_cell.length_b   1.000
_cell.length_c   1.000
_cell.angle_alpha   90.00
_cell.angle_beta   90.00
_cell.angle_gamma   90.00
#
_symmetry.space_group_name_H-M   'P 1'
#
loop_
_entity.id
_entity.type
_entity.pdbx_description
1 polymer ?
#
loop_
_entity_poly.entity_id
_entity_poly.type
_entity_poly.pdbx_seq_one_letter_code
_entity_poly.pdbx_strand_id
1 'polypeptide(L)' 'KQDATYRESVLPSHITKRVAIEAGITDFWYKYVGFEGCVVGMNSFGESAPADQLFKLFGFTVENVVAKAKEIL' A
#
# COMPACT_ATOMS: atom_id res chain seq x y z
N LYS A 1 5.08 -16.68 16.11
CA LYS A 1 4.40 -16.90 14.80
C LYS A 1 2.90 -16.96 15.08
N GLN A 2 2.06 -16.14 14.45
CA GLN A 2 0.60 -16.21 14.65
C GLN A 2 0.01 -17.43 13.95
N ASP A 3 -1.09 -17.97 14.48
CA ASP A 3 -1.81 -19.09 13.90
C ASP A 3 -2.56 -18.71 12.61
N ALA A 4 -2.96 -19.73 11.86
CA ALA A 4 -3.61 -19.54 10.56
C ALA A 4 -5.01 -18.91 10.70
N THR A 5 -5.77 -19.31 11.72
CA THR A 5 -7.14 -18.81 11.97
C THR A 5 -7.13 -17.32 12.26
N TYR A 6 -6.19 -16.86 13.09
CA TYR A 6 -6.02 -15.43 13.37
C TYR A 6 -5.64 -14.65 12.10
N ARG A 7 -4.68 -15.15 11.31
CA ARG A 7 -4.26 -14.48 10.07
C ARG A 7 -5.40 -14.35 9.06
N GLU A 8 -6.21 -15.40 8.90
CA GLU A 8 -7.39 -15.40 8.03
C GLU A 8 -8.47 -14.43 8.54
N SER A 9 -8.62 -14.28 9.87
CA SER A 9 -9.57 -13.31 10.44
C SER A 9 -9.18 -11.85 10.15
N VAL A 10 -7.89 -11.55 10.01
CA VAL A 10 -7.39 -10.19 9.76
C VAL A 10 -7.28 -9.88 8.27
N LEU A 11 -6.80 -10.83 7.47
CA LEU A 11 -6.64 -10.70 6.02
C LEU A 11 -7.32 -11.86 5.30
N PRO A 12 -8.66 -11.90 5.23
CA PRO A 12 -9.39 -13.00 4.64
C PRO A 12 -8.96 -13.25 3.19
N SER A 13 -8.56 -14.47 2.89
CA SER A 13 -8.00 -14.90 1.61
C SER A 13 -8.92 -14.63 0.41
N HIS A 14 -10.23 -14.64 0.63
CA HIS A 14 -11.23 -14.34 -0.40
C HIS A 14 -11.36 -12.85 -0.74
N ILE A 15 -10.83 -11.95 0.10
CA ILE A 15 -10.76 -10.51 -0.19
C ILE A 15 -9.41 -10.22 -0.84
N THR A 16 -9.40 -10.13 -2.16
CA THR A 16 -8.15 -9.96 -2.95
C THR A 16 -7.85 -8.51 -3.31
N LYS A 17 -8.87 -7.64 -3.35
CA LYS A 17 -8.70 -6.20 -3.61
C LYS A 17 -8.20 -5.48 -2.36
N ARG A 18 -6.89 -5.34 -2.24
CA ARG A 18 -6.21 -4.77 -1.07
C ARG A 18 -5.33 -3.60 -1.48
N VAL A 19 -5.25 -2.59 -0.62
CA VAL A 19 -4.34 -1.45 -0.78
C VAL A 19 -3.39 -1.40 0.40
N ALA A 20 -2.08 -1.51 0.16
CA ALA A 20 -1.06 -1.24 1.18
C ALA A 20 -0.56 0.21 1.02
N ILE A 21 -0.35 0.92 2.13
CA ILE A 21 0.06 2.33 2.14
C ILE A 21 1.19 2.50 3.15
N GLU A 22 2.39 2.81 2.65
CA GLU A 22 3.58 3.03 3.49
C GLU A 22 4.61 3.89 2.75
N ALA A 23 5.22 4.86 3.45
CA ALA A 23 6.34 5.65 2.92
C ALA A 23 7.66 4.86 2.91
N GLY A 24 7.65 3.68 2.29
CA GLY A 24 8.74 2.72 2.19
C GLY A 24 8.66 1.92 0.88
N ILE A 25 9.62 1.02 0.66
CA ILE A 25 9.72 0.26 -0.60
C ILE A 25 8.47 -0.58 -0.86
N THR A 26 7.92 -0.52 -2.08
CA THR A 26 6.65 -1.22 -2.39
C THR A 26 6.78 -2.74 -2.41
N ASP A 27 7.93 -3.27 -2.84
CA ASP A 27 8.14 -4.71 -3.10
C ASP A 27 7.78 -5.62 -1.92
N PHE A 28 8.04 -5.16 -0.68
CA PHE A 28 7.73 -5.92 0.52
C PHE A 28 6.23 -6.22 0.66
N TRP A 29 5.37 -5.31 0.19
CA TRP A 29 3.94 -5.35 0.42
C TRP A 29 3.19 -6.31 -0.51
N TYR A 30 3.77 -6.70 -1.65
CA TYR A 30 3.16 -7.70 -2.55
C TYR A 30 2.93 -9.05 -1.88
N LYS A 31 3.66 -9.37 -0.81
CA LYS A 31 3.40 -10.53 0.05
C LYS A 31 1.98 -10.52 0.65
N TYR A 32 1.38 -9.35 0.88
CA TYR A 32 0.09 -9.20 1.56
C TYR A 32 -1.03 -8.74 0.63
N VAL A 33 -0.73 -7.90 -0.37
CA VAL A 33 -1.74 -7.43 -1.33
C VAL A 33 -1.94 -8.39 -2.51
N GLY A 34 -0.97 -9.27 -2.79
CA GLY A 34 -1.03 -10.21 -3.90
C GLY A 34 -0.99 -9.52 -5.27
N PHE A 35 -1.44 -10.22 -6.32
CA PHE A 35 -1.43 -9.72 -7.70
C PHE A 35 -2.66 -8.88 -8.07
N GLU A 36 -3.71 -8.91 -7.25
CA GLU A 36 -4.96 -8.19 -7.50
C GLU A 36 -5.12 -6.91 -6.68
N GLY A 37 -4.17 -6.64 -5.79
CA GLY A 37 -4.12 -5.41 -5.01
C GLY A 37 -3.14 -4.39 -5.59
N CYS A 38 -2.96 -3.29 -4.86
CA CYS A 38 -1.99 -2.26 -5.20
C CYS A 38 -1.26 -1.72 -3.97
N VAL A 39 -0.15 -1.01 -4.18
CA VAL A 39 0.67 -0.42 -3.12
C VAL A 39 0.87 1.06 -3.41
N VAL A 40 0.56 1.92 -2.43
CA VAL A 40 0.98 3.32 -2.40
C VAL A 40 2.23 3.39 -1.54
N GLY A 41 3.39 3.46 -2.19
CA GLY A 41 4.68 3.51 -1.53
C GLY A 41 5.80 4.05 -2.40
N MET A 42 7.03 3.92 -1.93
CA MET A 42 8.24 4.45 -2.57
C MET A 42 8.87 3.42 -3.52
N ASN A 43 9.33 3.87 -4.68
CA ASN A 43 10.13 3.07 -5.64
C ASN A 43 11.45 3.75 -6.01
N SER A 44 11.82 4.79 -5.28
CA SER A 44 13.02 5.61 -5.49
C SER A 44 13.59 6.04 -4.14
N PHE A 45 14.77 6.66 -4.17
CA PHE A 45 15.24 7.46 -3.05
C PHE A 45 14.34 8.69 -2.83
N GLY A 46 14.52 9.32 -1.67
CA GLY A 46 13.86 10.59 -1.34
C GLY A 46 14.58 11.79 -1.95
N GLU A 47 14.04 12.96 -1.66
CA GLU A 47 14.57 14.26 -2.09
C GLU A 47 14.72 15.20 -0.89
N SER A 48 15.53 16.24 -1.02
CA SER A 48 15.73 17.25 0.03
C SER A 48 14.66 18.34 -0.07
N ALA A 49 13.57 18.20 0.69
CA ALA A 49 12.51 19.21 0.78
C ALA A 49 11.70 19.04 2.09
N PRO A 50 10.84 20.01 2.45
CA PRO A 50 9.87 19.84 3.54
C PRO A 50 8.97 18.62 3.33
N ALA A 51 8.65 17.91 4.42
CA ALA A 51 7.93 16.63 4.37
C ALA A 51 6.55 16.72 3.70
N ASP A 52 5.83 17.82 3.88
CA ASP A 52 4.51 18.05 3.27
C ASP A 52 4.58 18.14 1.74
N GLN A 53 5.68 18.67 1.20
CA GLN A 53 5.95 18.71 -0.23
C GLN A 53 6.35 17.32 -0.74
N LEU A 54 7.20 16.60 0.02
CA LEU A 54 7.62 15.25 -0.34
C LEU A 54 6.44 14.27 -0.35
N PHE A 55 5.53 14.32 0.62
CA PHE A 55 4.35 13.46 0.63
C PHE A 55 3.47 13.69 -0.61
N LYS A 56 3.26 14.95 -1.01
CA LYS A 56 2.53 15.26 -2.25
C LYS A 56 3.27 14.77 -3.49
N LEU A 57 4.59 14.98 -3.55
CA LEU A 57 5.43 14.57 -4.67
C LEU A 57 5.41 13.04 -4.88
N PHE A 58 5.54 12.28 -3.80
CA PHE A 58 5.57 10.82 -3.85
C PHE A 58 4.17 10.17 -3.82
N GLY A 59 3.09 10.97 -3.88
CA GLY A 59 1.73 10.46 -4.01
C GLY A 59 1.09 9.97 -2.72
N PHE A 60 1.61 10.34 -1.55
CA PHE A 60 0.97 10.10 -0.25
C PHE A 60 -0.09 11.15 0.03
N THR A 61 -1.11 11.17 -0.82
CA THR A 61 -2.29 12.03 -0.66
C THR A 61 -3.54 11.18 -0.58
N VAL A 62 -4.58 11.71 0.05
CA VAL A 62 -5.88 11.04 0.18
C VAL A 62 -6.46 10.77 -1.21
N GLU A 63 -6.34 11.74 -2.12
CA GLU A 63 -6.87 11.66 -3.48
C GLU A 63 -6.21 10.51 -4.26
N ASN A 64 -4.89 10.36 -4.16
CA ASN A 64 -4.17 9.30 -4.85
C ASN A 64 -4.50 7.91 -4.26
N VAL A 65 -4.61 7.80 -2.93
CA VAL A 65 -5.02 6.54 -2.28
C VAL A 65 -6.43 6.12 -2.74
N VAL A 66 -7.38 7.07 -2.76
CA VAL A 66 -8.75 6.79 -3.22
C VAL A 66 -8.78 6.43 -4.70
N ALA A 67 -7.99 7.10 -5.54
CA ALA A 67 -7.88 6.77 -6.95
C ALA A 67 -7.35 5.34 -7.15
N LYS A 68 -6.27 4.97 -6.46
CA LYS A 68 -5.67 3.63 -6.51
C LYS A 68 -6.61 2.54 -6.01
N ALA A 69 -7.34 2.81 -4.93
CA ALA A 69 -8.37 1.90 -4.44
C ALA A 69 -9.46 1.65 -5.49
N LYS A 70 -9.89 2.71 -6.21
CA LYS A 70 -10.91 2.60 -7.26
C LYS A 70 -10.43 1.88 -8.52
N GLU A 71 -9.14 1.95 -8.85
CA GLU A 71 -8.56 1.26 -10.02
C GLU A 71 -8.65 -0.27 -9.92
N ILE A 72 -8.72 -0.82 -8.70
CA ILE A 72 -8.75 -2.28 -8.47
C ILE A 72 -10.13 -2.83 -8.11
N LEU A 73 -11.17 -1.99 -8.06
CA LEU A 73 -12.57 -2.40 -7.83
C LEU A 73 -13.20 -2.95 -9.13
#